data_AF-A0A3D3R696-F1
#
_entry.id   AF-A0A3D3R696-F1
#
_cell.length_a   1.000
_cell.length_b   1.000
_cell.length_c   1.000
_cell.angle_alpha   90.00
_cell.angle_beta   90.00
_cell.angle_gamma   90.00
#
_symmetry.space_group_name_H-M   'P 1'
#
loop_
_entity.id
_entity.type
_entity.pdbx_description
1 polymer ?
#
loop_
_entity_poly.entity_id
_entity_poly.type
_entity_poly.pdbx_seq_one_letter_code
_entity_poly.pdbx_strand_id
1 'polypeptide(L)'
;MEQQMSGATLVGHFSVDGKQNGKPPREERYEIASMKKLQGDQWLITARIKYGDNDVNVPMPLNVFWAGDTPVISLTNMTIPGLGTFTSRVMFFEGRYAGTWQHGKVGGNLWGKIEYAEQKSESQDEK
;
A
#
# COMPACT_ATOMS: atom_id res chain seq x y z
N MET A 1 7.77 -1.65 -12.63
CA MET A 1 7.35 -1.50 -11.22
C MET A 1 8.17 -0.44 -10.48
N GLU A 2 9.51 -0.52 -10.37
CA GLU A 2 10.32 0.40 -9.55
C GLU A 2 10.09 1.89 -9.83
N GLN A 3 10.33 2.32 -11.07
CA GLN A 3 10.15 3.72 -11.49
C GLN A 3 8.69 4.16 -11.38
N GLN A 4 7.77 3.34 -11.88
CA GLN A 4 6.34 3.64 -11.93
C GLN A 4 5.71 3.81 -10.54
N MET A 5 6.10 2.99 -9.56
CA MET A 5 5.49 2.99 -8.22
C MET A 5 6.18 3.97 -7.25
N SER A 6 7.40 4.42 -7.53
CA SER A 6 8.07 5.42 -6.71
C SER A 6 7.35 6.77 -6.82
N GLY A 7 6.97 7.34 -5.68
CA GLY A 7 6.13 8.55 -5.59
C GLY A 7 4.63 8.32 -5.85
N ALA A 8 4.21 7.09 -6.14
CA ALA A 8 2.80 6.76 -6.35
C ALA A 8 2.01 6.86 -5.03
N THR A 9 0.73 7.19 -5.13
CA THR A 9 -0.19 7.17 -3.99
C THR A 9 -1.32 6.19 -4.23
N LEU A 10 -1.53 5.31 -3.25
CA LEU A 10 -2.67 4.42 -3.18
C LEU A 10 -3.82 5.21 -2.55
N VAL A 11 -4.92 5.31 -3.27
CA VAL A 11 -6.13 6.02 -2.82
C VAL A 11 -7.28 5.05 -2.88
N GLY A 12 -7.85 4.74 -1.74
CA GLY A 12 -8.85 3.70 -1.68
C GLY A 12 -9.54 3.59 -0.34
N HIS A 13 -9.97 2.37 -0.08
CA HIS A 13 -10.79 2.08 1.07
C HIS A 13 -10.38 0.75 1.69
N PHE A 14 -10.66 0.60 2.98
CA PHE A 14 -10.57 -0.67 3.66
C PHE A 14 -11.85 -1.03 4.41
N SER A 15 -12.00 -2.33 4.61
CA SER A 15 -13.05 -2.96 5.39
C SER A 15 -12.47 -3.61 6.64
N VAL A 16 -13.34 -3.85 7.62
CA VAL A 16 -13.03 -4.67 8.79
C VAL A 16 -14.06 -5.81 8.83
N ASP A 17 -13.60 -7.04 8.90
CA ASP A 17 -14.46 -8.21 8.96
C ASP A 17 -15.42 -8.12 10.15
N GLY A 18 -16.67 -8.53 9.93
CA GLY A 18 -17.74 -8.46 10.94
C GLY A 18 -18.26 -7.05 11.26
N LYS A 19 -17.76 -5.99 10.60
CA LYS A 19 -18.22 -4.59 10.81
C LYS A 19 -18.95 -3.99 9.61
N GLN A 20 -19.84 -4.75 8.97
CA GLN A 20 -20.72 -4.23 7.92
C GLN A 20 -21.96 -3.55 8.52
N ASN A 21 -21.80 -2.33 9.02
CA ASN A 21 -22.89 -1.60 9.69
C ASN A 21 -23.65 -0.66 8.72
N GLY A 22 -23.70 -0.98 7.43
CA GLY A 22 -24.29 -0.11 6.39
C GLY A 22 -23.56 1.21 6.15
N LYS A 23 -22.41 1.43 6.80
CA LYS A 23 -21.54 2.59 6.58
C LYS A 23 -20.63 2.35 5.37
N PRO A 24 -20.28 3.41 4.61
CA PRO A 24 -19.29 3.28 3.55
C PRO A 24 -17.95 2.75 4.11
N PRO A 25 -17.19 1.99 3.30
CA PRO A 25 -15.82 1.59 3.62
C PRO A 25 -14.98 2.79 4.07
N ARG A 26 -14.00 2.56 4.95
CA ARG A 26 -13.17 3.64 5.48
C ARG A 26 -12.14 4.04 4.43
N GLU A 27 -12.06 5.33 4.14
CA GLU A 27 -11.05 5.87 3.22
C GLU A 27 -9.64 5.68 3.80
N GLU A 28 -8.69 5.41 2.92
CA GLU A 28 -7.27 5.36 3.21
C GLU A 28 -6.45 5.96 2.07
N ARG A 29 -5.26 6.46 2.44
CA ARG A 29 -4.29 7.01 1.52
C ARG A 29 -2.88 6.62 1.97
N TYR A 30 -2.15 5.90 1.13
CA TYR A 30 -0.76 5.50 1.38
C TYR A 30 0.16 5.98 0.26
N GLU A 31 1.25 6.67 0.62
CA GLU A 31 2.26 7.08 -0.35
C GLU A 31 3.42 6.10 -0.36
N ILE A 32 3.76 5.61 -1.55
CA ILE A 32 4.97 4.83 -1.79
C ILE A 32 6.07 5.83 -2.12
N ALA A 33 6.79 6.31 -1.10
CA ALA A 33 7.84 7.30 -1.26
C ALA A 33 8.95 6.80 -2.20
N SER A 34 9.32 5.52 -2.06
CA SER A 34 10.25 4.87 -2.98
C SER A 34 10.08 3.36 -3.01
N MET A 35 10.42 2.75 -4.14
CA MET A 35 10.69 1.33 -4.25
C MET A 35 12.09 1.12 -4.80
N LYS A 36 12.81 0.12 -4.29
CA LYS A 36 14.10 -0.30 -4.81
C LYS A 36 14.21 -1.81 -4.79
N LYS A 37 14.51 -2.43 -5.94
CA LYS A 37 14.78 -3.87 -5.95
C LYS A 37 16.08 -4.15 -5.21
N LEU A 38 16.05 -5.14 -4.31
CA LEU A 38 17.23 -5.65 -3.63
C LEU A 38 17.75 -6.87 -4.39
N GLN A 39 17.42 -8.07 -3.93
CA GLN A 39 17.83 -9.34 -4.51
C GLN A 39 16.63 -10.30 -4.62
N GLY A 40 16.61 -11.13 -5.66
CA GLY A 40 15.50 -12.06 -5.89
C GLY A 40 14.14 -11.34 -5.90
N ASP A 41 13.25 -11.78 -5.00
CA ASP A 41 11.92 -11.20 -4.80
C ASP A 41 11.87 -10.10 -3.74
N GLN A 42 13.00 -9.74 -3.12
CA GLN A 42 13.05 -8.73 -2.08
C GLN A 42 13.15 -7.31 -2.66
N TRP A 43 12.33 -6.44 -2.10
CA TRP A 43 12.27 -5.01 -2.41
C TRP A 43 12.33 -4.21 -1.13
N LEU A 44 13.08 -3.11 -1.15
CA LEU A 44 12.97 -2.09 -0.12
C LEU A 44 11.88 -1.10 -0.56
N ILE A 45 10.77 -1.10 0.17
CA ILE A 45 9.65 -0.20 -0.09
C ILE A 45 9.58 0.79 1.07
N THR A 46 9.75 2.07 0.78
CA THR A 46 9.58 3.13 1.77
C THR A 46 8.18 3.68 1.64
N ALA A 47 7.34 3.42 2.65
CA ALA A 47 6.00 4.01 2.71
C ALA A 47 6.02 5.27 3.56
N ARG A 48 5.36 6.33 3.10
CA ARG A 48 5.09 7.52 3.91
C ARG A 48 3.69 7.38 4.49
N ILE A 49 3.60 7.33 5.81
CA ILE A 49 2.36 7.15 6.55
C ILE A 49 2.05 8.45 7.26
N LYS A 50 0.89 9.04 6.95
CA LYS A 50 0.35 10.21 7.63
C LYS A 50 -0.81 9.80 8.53
N TYR A 51 -0.67 10.01 9.83
CA TYR A 51 -1.72 9.72 10.82
C TYR A 51 -1.70 10.73 11.97
N GLY A 52 -2.77 11.51 12.11
CA GLY A 52 -2.81 12.65 13.03
C GLY A 52 -1.71 13.66 12.69
N ASP A 53 -0.90 14.02 13.69
CA ASP A 53 0.27 14.90 13.52
C ASP A 53 1.55 14.15 13.08
N ASN A 54 1.49 12.82 12.94
CA ASN A 54 2.66 12.02 12.55
C ASN A 54 2.74 11.90 11.03
N ASP A 55 3.91 12.20 10.49
CA ASP A 55 4.29 12.01 9.09
C ASP A 55 5.63 11.28 9.06
N VAL A 56 5.60 9.97 8.86
CA VAL A 56 6.77 9.10 9.01
C VAL A 56 7.04 8.29 7.74
N ASN A 57 8.32 8.20 7.38
CA ASN A 57 8.81 7.29 6.35
C ASN A 57 9.22 5.96 6.99
N VAL A 58 8.57 4.88 6.57
CA VAL A 58 8.80 3.53 7.08
C VAL A 58 9.47 2.69 5.99
N PRO A 59 10.77 2.38 6.10
CA PRO A 59 11.45 1.47 5.19
C PRO A 59 11.08 0.02 5.53
N MET A 60 10.52 -0.70 4.55
CA MET A 60 10.05 -2.07 4.72
C MET A 60 10.70 -2.98 3.68
N PRO A 61 11.56 -3.93 4.08
CA PRO A 61 12.04 -4.98 3.20
C PRO A 61 10.92 -6.00 3.00
N LEU A 62 10.29 -6.00 1.83
CA LEU A 62 9.12 -6.80 1.50
C LEU A 62 9.37 -7.71 0.31
N ASN A 63 8.68 -8.85 0.28
CA ASN A 63 8.69 -9.71 -0.89
C ASN A 63 7.63 -9.24 -1.89
N VAL A 64 7.98 -9.24 -3.17
CA VAL A 64 7.07 -9.01 -4.29
C VAL A 64 7.06 -10.25 -5.15
N PHE A 65 5.97 -11.00 -5.09
CA PHE A 65 5.76 -12.18 -5.92
C PHE A 65 4.94 -11.83 -7.16
N TRP A 66 5.18 -12.52 -8.26
CA TRP A 66 4.51 -12.25 -9.53
C TRP A 66 3.55 -13.38 -9.87
N ALA A 67 2.29 -13.03 -10.15
CA ALA A 67 1.30 -13.90 -10.76
C ALA A 67 1.17 -13.49 -12.23
N GLY A 68 1.98 -14.10 -13.11
CA GLY A 68 2.15 -13.60 -14.47
C GLY A 68 2.79 -12.21 -14.46
N ASP A 69 2.07 -11.22 -14.98
CA ASP A 69 2.46 -9.81 -15.02
C ASP A 69 1.96 -8.99 -13.81
N THR A 70 1.26 -9.63 -12.86
CA THR A 70 0.62 -8.98 -11.73
C THR A 70 1.50 -9.10 -10.47
N PRO A 71 2.11 -8.00 -9.98
CA PRO A 71 2.88 -8.02 -8.76
C PRO A 71 1.99 -8.06 -7.50
N VAL A 72 2.39 -8.87 -6.53
CA VAL A 72 1.76 -9.04 -5.22
C VAL A 72 2.78 -8.74 -4.12
N ILE A 73 2.63 -7.59 -3.46
CA ILE A 73 3.41 -7.26 -2.27
C ILE A 73 2.93 -8.12 -1.10
N SER A 74 3.88 -8.78 -0.45
CA SER A 74 3.62 -9.76 0.60
C SER A 74 4.36 -9.41 1.89
N LEU A 75 3.56 -9.24 2.94
CA LEU A 75 3.96 -8.95 4.31
C LEU A 75 3.50 -10.09 5.23
N THR A 76 4.39 -10.69 6.02
CA THR A 76 4.01 -11.76 6.96
C THR A 76 4.56 -11.45 8.34
N ASN A 77 3.67 -11.23 9.31
CA ASN A 77 4.00 -10.98 10.72
C ASN A 77 5.09 -9.91 10.90
N MET A 78 5.04 -8.84 10.10
CA MET A 78 6.03 -7.78 10.20
C MET A 78 5.62 -6.79 11.28
N THR A 79 6.50 -6.58 12.24
CA THR A 79 6.32 -5.55 13.27
C THR A 79 6.86 -4.23 12.77
N ILE A 80 5.98 -3.23 12.70
CA ILE A 80 6.36 -1.84 12.47
C ILE A 80 6.39 -1.15 13.84
N PRO A 81 7.56 -0.64 14.29
CA PRO A 81 7.68 0.05 15.57
C PRO A 81 6.64 1.16 15.72
N GLY A 82 5.91 1.18 16.84
CA GLY A 82 4.86 2.16 17.12
C GLY A 82 3.50 1.91 16.43
N LEU A 83 3.43 1.05 15.40
CA LEU A 83 2.17 0.72 14.70
C LEU A 83 1.70 -0.72 14.96
N GLY A 84 2.62 -1.62 15.32
CA GLY A 84 2.35 -3.02 15.69
C GLY A 84 2.60 -4.02 14.55
N THR A 85 1.99 -5.20 14.64
CA THR A 85 2.32 -6.35 13.75
C THR A 85 1.26 -6.58 12.68
N PHE A 86 1.70 -6.71 11.43
CA PHE A 86 0.81 -6.79 10.28
C PHE A 86 1.15 -7.97 9.35
N THR A 87 0.11 -8.50 8.73
CA THR A 87 0.18 -9.44 7.60
C THR A 87 -0.70 -8.90 6.48
N SER A 88 -0.21 -8.88 5.24
CA SER A 88 -0.98 -8.41 4.09
C SER A 88 -0.54 -9.07 2.79
N ARG A 89 -1.46 -9.13 1.83
CA ARG A 89 -1.21 -9.52 0.43
C ARG A 89 -1.92 -8.52 -0.43
N VAL A 90 -1.17 -7.71 -1.19
CA VAL A 90 -1.72 -6.62 -2.00
C VAL A 90 -1.23 -6.78 -3.42
N MET A 91 -2.16 -6.99 -4.34
CA MET A 91 -1.91 -7.07 -5.77
C MET A 91 -2.11 -5.72 -6.45
N PHE A 92 -1.36 -5.46 -7.51
CA PHE A 92 -1.45 -4.24 -8.31
C PHE A 92 -1.63 -4.63 -9.78
N PHE A 93 -2.67 -4.10 -10.43
CA PHE A 93 -2.97 -4.39 -11.83
C PHE A 93 -3.74 -3.23 -12.45
N GLU A 94 -3.32 -2.80 -13.65
CA GLU A 94 -4.00 -1.76 -14.45
C GLU A 94 -4.46 -0.51 -13.66
N GLY A 95 -3.55 0.12 -12.91
CA GLY A 95 -3.85 1.34 -12.15
C GLY A 95 -4.73 1.13 -10.91
N ARG A 96 -4.95 -0.13 -10.50
CA ARG A 96 -5.71 -0.50 -9.30
C ARG A 96 -4.87 -1.35 -8.37
N TYR A 97 -5.26 -1.37 -7.11
CA TYR A 97 -4.76 -2.32 -6.13
C TYR A 97 -5.91 -2.93 -5.34
N ALA A 98 -5.70 -4.14 -4.85
CA ALA A 98 -6.62 -4.84 -3.98
C ALA A 98 -5.85 -5.84 -3.11
N GLY A 99 -6.36 -6.17 -1.93
CA GLY A 99 -5.68 -7.09 -1.05
C GLY A 99 -6.35 -7.33 0.28
N THR A 100 -5.70 -8.16 1.09
CA THR A 100 -6.08 -8.43 2.48
C THR A 100 -5.12 -7.75 3.43
N TRP A 101 -5.61 -7.38 4.62
CA TRP A 101 -4.79 -6.95 5.74
C TRP A 101 -5.23 -7.63 7.03
N GLN A 102 -4.29 -7.80 7.94
CA GLN A 102 -4.52 -8.35 9.27
C GLN A 102 -3.58 -7.71 10.28
N HIS A 103 -4.14 -7.40 11.45
CA HIS A 103 -3.44 -6.92 12.64
C HIS A 103 -3.95 -7.69 13.86
N GLY A 104 -3.17 -8.66 14.34
CA GLY A 104 -3.60 -9.59 15.38
C GLY A 104 -4.83 -10.40 14.96
N LYS A 105 -5.95 -10.25 15.69
CA LYS A 105 -7.23 -10.93 15.42
C LYS A 105 -8.19 -10.14 14.51
N VAL A 106 -7.81 -8.92 14.11
CA VAL A 106 -8.64 -8.05 13.28
C VAL A 106 -8.08 -8.02 11.87
N GLY A 107 -8.94 -8.08 10.86
CA GLY A 107 -8.52 -8.00 9.47
C GLY A 107 -9.66 -7.57 8.55
N GLY A 108 -9.38 -7.62 7.26
CA GLY A 108 -10.33 -7.37 6.19
C GLY A 108 -9.65 -7.17 4.85
N ASN A 109 -10.35 -6.49 3.94
CA ASN A 109 -9.86 -6.19 2.61
C ASN A 109 -9.58 -4.70 2.43
N LEU A 110 -8.66 -4.38 1.53
CA LEU A 110 -8.35 -3.03 1.04
C LEU A 110 -8.35 -3.01 -0.48
N TRP A 111 -8.79 -1.91 -1.09
CA TRP A 111 -8.81 -1.75 -2.54
C TRP A 111 -8.92 -0.28 -2.95
N GLY A 112 -8.43 0.04 -4.15
CA GLY A 112 -8.46 1.41 -4.65
C GLY A 112 -7.81 1.60 -6.01
N LYS A 113 -7.42 2.86 -6.26
CA LYS A 113 -6.71 3.30 -7.46
C LYS A 113 -5.29 3.74 -7.12
N ILE A 114 -4.40 3.68 -8.10
CA ILE A 114 -3.02 4.14 -8.00
C ILE A 114 -2.93 5.49 -8.72
N GLU A 115 -2.54 6.53 -8.00
CA GLU A 115 -2.15 7.83 -8.55
C GLU A 115 -0.64 7.82 -8.77
N TYR A 116 -0.19 7.61 -10.01
CA TYR A 116 1.24 7.57 -10.34
C TYR A 116 1.89 8.95 -10.25
N ALA A 117 3.20 9.01 -9.96
CA ALA A 117 3.92 10.26 -9.76
C ALA A 117 3.87 11.18 -10.99
N GLU A 118 4.02 10.62 -12.20
CA GLU A 118 3.96 11.37 -13.47
C GLU A 118 2.58 11.99 -13.73
N GLN A 119 1.49 11.34 -13.28
CA GLN A 119 0.13 11.87 -13.41
C GLN A 119 -0.14 13.02 -12.44
N LYS A 120 0.58 13.08 -11.30
CA LYS A 120 0.45 14.17 -10.34
C LYS A 120 1.02 15.48 -10.87
N SER A 121 2.12 15.45 -11.61
CA SER A 121 2.73 16.66 -12.18
C SER A 121 1.81 17.33 -13.20
N GLU A 122 1.20 16.57 -14.12
CA GLU A 122 0.28 17.12 -15.13
C GLU A 122 -0.96 17.76 -14.49
N SER A 123 -1.52 17.15 -13.44
CA SER A 123 -2.69 17.68 -12.73
C SER A 123 -2.43 18.92 -11.87
N GLN A 124 -1.17 19.24 -11.58
CA GLN A 124 -0.77 20.44 -10.84
C GLN A 124 -0.45 21.61 -11.76
N ASP A 125 0.04 21.34 -12.97
CA ASP A 125 0.35 22.39 -13.96
C ASP A 125 -0.89 22.94 -14.69
N GLU A 126 -2.03 22.23 -14.65
CA GLU A 126 -3.31 22.67 -15.22
C GLU A 126 -4.19 23.50 -14.25
N LYS A 127 -3.71 23.85 -13.04
CA LYS A 127 -4.47 24.61 -12.02
C LYS A 127 -3.94 26.01 -11.74
#